data_AF-A0A4S8LJS0-F1
#
_entry.id   AF-A0A4S8LJS0-F1
#
_cell.length_a   1.000
_cell.length_b   1.000
_cell.length_c   1.000
_cell.angle_alpha   90.00
_cell.angle_beta   90.00
_cell.angle_gamma   90.00
#
_symmetry.space_group_name_H-M   'P 1'
#
loop_
_entity.id
_entity.type
_entity.pdbx_description
1 polymer ?
#
loop_
_entity_poly.entity_id
_entity_poly.type
_entity_poly.pdbx_seq_one_letter_code
_entity_poly.pdbx_strand_id
1 'polypeptide(L)'
;MHYLSKETNGGLQRGEKMKPDELRQRLDQDLKDLESDLYKIAHDDDRMALLKEEVMTNREHKARGARVSTNSTAQDIRYTVDTVAKEFHHLNQRTGALGFFFITPGNRDCKGTPAWGIAGRDTFAFFKKELGYEPWDILADFQMFGAKGTKRKGQETGPEIRSQCANWILKGLCVIARAGRVAMNYDNYDHAIVEKYKCQLLWPSNCNNGVVANPSKLNVDDLRILHRELEVGTCRWVEVDGKELGRKTQPNINNPPATTTATNPPSKKRKPRSDKGVTRGPRKRPRTSENDDPTPSTSHSQQKRKKQAPKSAEIVDDAADDDNE
;
A
#
# COMPACT_ATOMS: atom_id res chain seq x y z
N MET A 1 22.82 -27.91 -13.16
CA MET A 1 21.51 -28.50 -12.81
C MET A 1 20.32 -27.90 -13.55
N HIS A 2 20.00 -26.60 -13.43
CA HIS A 2 18.83 -26.02 -14.13
C HIS A 2 18.92 -26.17 -15.66
N TYR A 3 20.06 -25.80 -16.23
CA TYR A 3 20.37 -25.95 -17.66
C TYR A 3 20.22 -27.41 -18.12
N LEU A 4 20.98 -28.33 -17.51
CA LEU A 4 20.92 -29.77 -17.78
C LEU A 4 19.48 -30.31 -17.66
N SER A 5 18.71 -29.89 -16.67
CA SER A 5 17.32 -30.32 -16.51
C SER A 5 16.42 -29.80 -17.63
N LYS A 6 16.63 -28.58 -18.11
CA LYS A 6 15.87 -27.99 -19.23
C LYS A 6 16.18 -28.72 -20.54
N GLU A 7 17.45 -29.05 -20.77
CA GLU A 7 17.92 -29.76 -21.95
C GLU A 7 17.44 -31.22 -21.97
N THR A 8 17.68 -31.95 -20.90
CA THR A 8 17.34 -33.39 -20.81
C THR A 8 15.83 -33.63 -20.65
N ASN A 9 15.14 -32.83 -19.84
CA ASN A 9 13.71 -33.04 -19.55
C ASN A 9 12.77 -32.17 -20.39
N GLY A 10 13.31 -31.35 -21.30
CA GLY A 10 12.52 -30.43 -22.15
C GLY A 10 11.62 -31.17 -23.14
N GLY A 11 12.09 -32.29 -23.68
CA GLY A 11 11.34 -33.12 -24.65
C GLY A 11 10.59 -34.32 -24.06
N LEU A 12 10.78 -34.62 -22.76
CA LEU A 12 10.25 -35.83 -22.12
C LEU A 12 8.88 -35.60 -21.46
N GLN A 13 8.00 -36.61 -21.53
CA GLN A 13 6.69 -36.56 -20.88
C GLN A 13 6.84 -36.58 -19.35
N ARG A 14 5.81 -36.12 -18.61
CA ARG A 14 5.88 -35.86 -17.14
C ARG A 14 6.30 -37.07 -16.29
N GLY A 15 6.14 -38.30 -16.77
CA GLY A 15 6.58 -39.54 -16.09
C GLY A 15 7.97 -40.05 -16.48
N GLU A 16 8.54 -39.55 -17.59
CA GLU A 16 9.83 -39.99 -18.13
C GLU A 16 10.97 -39.02 -17.80
N LYS A 17 10.66 -37.94 -17.08
CA LYS A 17 11.65 -36.93 -16.69
C LYS A 17 12.64 -37.52 -15.70
N MET A 18 13.92 -37.30 -15.98
CA MET A 18 15.03 -37.71 -15.12
C MET A 18 14.89 -37.07 -13.73
N LYS A 19 15.11 -37.87 -12.68
CA LYS A 19 14.99 -37.42 -11.29
C LYS A 19 16.15 -36.50 -10.89
N PRO A 20 16.00 -35.67 -9.84
CA PRO A 20 17.06 -34.78 -9.39
C PRO A 20 18.39 -35.47 -9.09
N ASP A 21 18.37 -36.68 -8.55
CA ASP A 21 19.59 -37.42 -8.19
C ASP A 21 20.28 -38.02 -9.42
N GLU A 22 19.53 -38.52 -10.39
CA GLU A 22 20.06 -38.97 -11.69
C GLU A 22 20.67 -37.79 -12.48
N LEU A 23 20.02 -36.62 -12.43
CA LEU A 23 20.56 -35.39 -13.02
C LEU A 23 21.86 -34.94 -12.35
N ARG A 24 22.04 -35.18 -11.05
CA ARG A 24 23.29 -34.87 -10.33
C ARG A 24 24.40 -35.81 -10.77
N GLN A 25 24.12 -37.11 -10.83
CA GLN A 25 25.09 -38.10 -11.30
C GLN A 25 25.53 -37.83 -12.74
N ARG A 26 24.58 -37.46 -13.60
CA ARG A 26 24.88 -37.07 -14.99
C ARG A 26 25.70 -35.79 -15.07
N LEU A 27 25.37 -34.78 -14.26
CA LEU A 27 26.18 -33.56 -14.18
C LEU A 27 27.62 -33.87 -13.77
N ASP A 28 27.82 -34.72 -12.75
CA ASP A 28 29.15 -35.08 -12.26
C ASP A 28 29.95 -35.90 -13.28
N GLN A 29 29.27 -36.69 -14.11
CA GLN A 29 29.88 -37.43 -15.21
C GLN A 29 30.26 -36.50 -16.37
N ASP A 30 29.34 -35.63 -16.79
CA ASP A 30 29.51 -34.69 -17.90
C ASP A 30 30.52 -33.57 -17.58
N LEU A 31 30.80 -33.31 -16.30
CA LEU A 31 31.86 -32.39 -15.85
C LEU A 31 33.26 -33.03 -15.80
N LYS A 32 33.36 -34.37 -15.85
CA LYS A 32 34.66 -35.07 -15.90
C LYS A 32 35.14 -35.30 -17.33
N ASP A 33 34.24 -35.26 -18.30
CA ASP A 33 34.55 -35.40 -19.72
C ASP A 33 34.93 -34.04 -20.32
N LEU A 34 36.17 -33.89 -20.78
CA LEU A 34 36.67 -32.64 -21.37
C LEU A 34 35.99 -32.29 -22.70
N GLU A 35 35.44 -33.27 -23.40
CA GLU A 35 34.76 -33.05 -24.69
C GLU A 35 33.29 -32.62 -24.52
N SER A 36 32.72 -32.84 -23.33
CA SER A 36 31.34 -32.49 -23.00
C SER A 36 31.07 -30.99 -23.12
N ASP A 37 29.91 -30.66 -23.69
CA ASP A 37 29.45 -29.27 -23.78
C ASP A 37 29.30 -28.62 -22.41
N LEU A 38 28.97 -29.39 -21.36
CA LEU A 38 28.90 -28.90 -19.99
C LEU A 38 30.26 -28.53 -19.41
N TYR A 39 31.31 -29.27 -19.74
CA TYR A 39 32.68 -28.93 -19.36
C TYR A 39 33.11 -27.62 -20.04
N LYS A 40 32.85 -27.49 -21.34
CA LYS A 40 33.13 -26.26 -22.10
C LYS A 40 32.35 -25.06 -21.57
N ILE A 41 31.08 -25.23 -21.22
CA ILE A 41 30.23 -24.19 -20.60
C ILE A 41 30.74 -23.80 -19.21
N ALA A 42 31.21 -24.76 -18.41
CA ALA A 42 31.69 -24.50 -17.06
C ALA A 42 33.01 -23.72 -17.03
N HIS A 43 33.83 -23.84 -18.08
CA HIS A 43 35.12 -23.16 -18.23
C HIS A 43 35.04 -21.90 -19.11
N ASP A 44 33.85 -21.53 -19.58
CA ASP A 44 33.55 -20.29 -20.29
C ASP A 44 32.82 -19.32 -19.34
N ASP A 45 33.55 -18.29 -18.89
CA ASP A 45 33.06 -17.34 -17.89
C ASP A 45 31.82 -16.56 -18.37
N ASP A 46 31.77 -16.19 -19.65
CA ASP A 46 30.66 -15.41 -20.21
C ASP A 46 29.39 -16.27 -20.30
N ARG A 47 29.54 -17.52 -20.74
CA ARG A 47 28.41 -18.46 -20.86
C ARG A 47 27.89 -18.88 -19.49
N MET A 48 28.77 -19.03 -18.50
CA MET A 48 28.36 -19.31 -17.12
C MET A 48 27.67 -18.09 -16.48
N ALA A 49 28.08 -16.86 -16.79
CA ALA A 49 27.40 -15.65 -16.32
C ALA A 49 25.95 -15.58 -16.85
N LEU A 50 25.74 -15.82 -18.14
CA LEU A 50 24.40 -15.86 -18.76
C LEU A 50 23.49 -16.92 -18.12
N LEU A 51 24.02 -18.12 -17.85
CA LEU A 51 23.27 -19.18 -17.17
C LEU A 51 22.93 -18.85 -15.72
N LYS A 52 23.80 -18.13 -15.00
CA LYS A 52 23.49 -17.63 -13.66
C LYS A 52 22.34 -16.64 -13.73
N GLU A 53 22.36 -15.71 -14.68
CA GLU A 53 21.27 -14.76 -14.90
C GLU A 53 19.96 -15.47 -15.27
N GLU A 54 19.99 -16.48 -16.15
CA GLU A 54 18.82 -17.29 -16.50
C GLU A 54 18.25 -18.02 -15.28
N VAL A 55 19.10 -18.56 -14.39
CA VAL A 55 18.63 -19.20 -13.15
C VAL A 55 18.02 -18.18 -12.20
N MET A 56 18.63 -17.00 -12.08
CA MET A 56 18.13 -15.93 -11.21
C MET A 56 16.77 -15.42 -11.70
N THR A 57 16.64 -15.10 -12.98
CA THR A 57 15.38 -14.69 -13.59
C THR A 57 14.29 -15.77 -13.46
N ASN A 58 14.63 -17.05 -13.65
CA ASN A 58 13.68 -18.14 -13.42
C ASN A 58 13.27 -18.29 -11.95
N ARG A 59 14.20 -18.08 -11.01
CA ARG A 59 13.90 -18.08 -9.58
C ARG A 59 13.00 -16.92 -9.21
N GLU A 60 13.25 -15.73 -9.74
CA GLU A 60 12.39 -14.55 -9.55
C GLU A 60 10.99 -14.76 -10.14
N HIS A 61 10.92 -15.34 -11.34
CA HIS A 61 9.64 -15.66 -11.99
C HIS A 61 8.85 -16.68 -11.17
N LYS A 62 9.51 -17.73 -10.65
CA LYS A 62 8.88 -18.70 -9.75
C LYS A 62 8.50 -18.08 -8.41
N ALA A 63 9.29 -17.16 -7.87
CA ALA A 63 8.99 -16.49 -6.61
C ALA A 63 7.73 -15.60 -6.74
N ARG A 64 7.57 -14.91 -7.88
CA ARG A 64 6.44 -13.99 -8.14
C ARG A 64 5.23 -14.65 -8.80
N GLY A 65 5.42 -15.81 -9.42
CA GLY A 65 4.39 -16.49 -10.19
C GLY A 65 3.23 -16.99 -9.33
N ALA A 66 2.01 -16.85 -9.84
CA ALA A 66 0.81 -17.38 -9.20
C ALA A 66 0.95 -18.90 -8.99
N ARG A 67 0.55 -19.37 -7.80
CA ARG A 67 0.60 -20.80 -7.47
C ARG A 67 -0.56 -21.53 -8.13
N VAL A 68 -0.22 -22.63 -8.81
CA VAL A 68 -1.19 -23.44 -9.56
C VAL A 68 -2.06 -24.30 -8.63
N SER A 69 -1.55 -24.70 -7.46
CA SER A 69 -2.28 -25.56 -6.53
C SER A 69 -2.67 -24.83 -5.25
N THR A 70 -3.89 -25.09 -4.78
CA THR A 70 -4.41 -24.54 -3.51
C THR A 70 -3.55 -24.94 -2.31
N ASN A 71 -2.99 -26.15 -2.33
CA ASN A 71 -2.12 -26.66 -1.27
C ASN A 71 -0.78 -25.93 -1.25
N SER A 72 -0.15 -25.71 -2.41
CA SER A 72 1.08 -24.91 -2.48
C SER A 72 0.86 -23.48 -1.99
N THR A 73 -0.29 -22.87 -2.32
CA THR A 73 -0.64 -21.53 -1.82
C THR A 73 -0.78 -21.53 -0.29
N ALA A 74 -1.43 -22.53 0.28
CA ALA A 74 -1.58 -22.65 1.73
C ALA A 74 -0.24 -22.84 2.45
N GLN A 75 0.67 -23.63 1.87
CA GLN A 75 2.03 -23.82 2.40
C GLN A 75 2.83 -22.52 2.35
N ASP A 76 2.78 -21.81 1.23
CA ASP A 76 3.46 -20.51 1.09
C ASP A 76 2.94 -19.50 2.11
N ILE A 77 1.62 -19.38 2.27
CA ILE A 77 1.00 -18.51 3.29
C ILE A 77 1.56 -18.85 4.68
N ARG A 78 1.55 -20.14 5.06
CA ARG A 78 2.06 -20.57 6.37
C ARG A 78 3.53 -20.22 6.57
N TYR A 79 4.37 -20.54 5.58
CA TYR A 79 5.80 -20.25 5.64
C TYR A 79 6.08 -18.74 5.77
N THR A 80 5.37 -17.92 5.00
CA THR A 80 5.49 -16.46 5.08
C THR A 80 5.01 -15.94 6.43
N VAL A 81 3.87 -16.42 6.95
CA VAL A 81 3.35 -16.06 8.27
C VAL A 81 4.39 -16.34 9.36
N ASP A 82 4.96 -17.54 9.38
CA ASP A 82 5.97 -17.93 10.37
C ASP A 82 7.22 -17.05 10.29
N THR A 83 7.64 -16.71 9.07
CA THR A 83 8.80 -15.85 8.83
C THR A 83 8.53 -14.43 9.34
N VAL A 84 7.40 -13.84 8.96
CA VAL A 84 7.02 -12.49 9.38
C VAL A 84 6.81 -12.44 10.89
N ALA A 85 6.19 -13.45 11.50
CA ALA A 85 6.02 -13.53 12.96
C ALA A 85 7.37 -13.50 13.69
N LYS A 86 8.35 -14.28 13.22
CA LYS A 86 9.71 -14.28 13.77
C LYS A 86 10.38 -12.93 13.62
N GLU A 87 10.33 -12.32 12.44
CA GLU A 87 10.93 -11.00 12.20
C GLU A 87 10.32 -9.91 13.07
N PHE A 88 8.99 -9.89 13.22
CA PHE A 88 8.28 -8.97 14.11
C PHE A 88 8.68 -9.18 15.57
N HIS A 89 8.80 -10.44 16.01
CA HIS A 89 9.24 -10.77 17.36
C HIS A 89 10.68 -10.30 17.62
N HIS A 90 11.61 -10.59 16.71
CA HIS A 90 13.00 -10.14 16.80
C HIS A 90 13.12 -8.62 16.76
N LEU A 91 12.28 -7.94 15.96
CA LEU A 91 12.25 -6.49 15.91
C LEU A 91 11.82 -5.91 17.26
N ASN A 92 10.73 -6.42 17.84
CA ASN A 92 10.26 -5.99 19.15
C ASN A 92 11.30 -6.21 20.26
N GLN A 93 11.97 -7.37 20.27
CA GLN A 93 13.03 -7.64 21.25
C GLN A 93 14.20 -6.66 21.16
N ARG A 94 14.60 -6.27 19.93
CA ARG A 94 15.76 -5.40 19.72
C ARG A 94 15.46 -3.92 19.92
N THR A 95 14.24 -3.47 19.63
CA THR A 95 13.92 -2.02 19.57
C THR A 95 12.74 -1.61 20.43
N GLY A 96 11.99 -2.57 20.98
CA GLY A 96 10.71 -2.30 21.63
C GLY A 96 9.58 -1.96 20.65
N ALA A 97 9.81 -2.03 19.34
CA ALA A 97 8.78 -1.69 18.35
C ALA A 97 7.53 -2.57 18.53
N LEU A 98 6.36 -1.93 18.58
CA LEU A 98 5.07 -2.59 18.59
C LEU A 98 4.61 -2.79 17.15
N GLY A 99 4.06 -3.97 16.84
CA GLY A 99 3.59 -4.26 15.49
C GLY A 99 2.59 -5.40 15.47
N PHE A 100 1.74 -5.42 14.45
CA PHE A 100 0.83 -6.52 14.18
C PHE A 100 0.66 -6.68 12.67
N PHE A 101 0.17 -7.84 12.25
CA PHE A 101 -0.21 -8.09 10.87
C PHE A 101 -1.37 -9.08 10.79
N PHE A 102 -2.14 -8.99 9.71
CA PHE A 102 -3.19 -9.94 9.32
C PHE A 102 -2.90 -10.46 7.92
N ILE A 103 -3.00 -11.78 7.74
CA ILE A 103 -2.85 -12.44 6.44
C ILE A 103 -4.07 -13.35 6.25
N THR A 104 -4.83 -13.09 5.19
CA THR A 104 -6.00 -13.90 4.83
C THR A 104 -5.86 -14.41 3.40
N PRO A 105 -6.41 -15.60 3.09
CA PRO A 105 -6.50 -16.04 1.71
C PRO A 105 -7.43 -15.11 0.91
N GLY A 106 -6.96 -14.60 -0.22
CA GLY A 106 -7.74 -13.70 -1.09
C GLY A 106 -8.73 -14.41 -2.01
N ASN A 107 -8.77 -15.74 -2.00
CA ASN A 107 -9.70 -16.54 -2.82
C ASN A 107 -10.46 -17.51 -1.92
N ARG A 108 -11.76 -17.67 -2.18
CA ARG A 108 -12.65 -18.64 -1.53
C ARG A 108 -12.16 -20.09 -1.68
N ASP A 109 -11.50 -20.43 -2.77
CA ASP A 109 -11.01 -21.79 -3.02
C ASP A 109 -9.64 -22.06 -2.37
N CYS A 110 -8.99 -21.05 -1.80
CA CYS A 110 -7.71 -21.23 -1.16
C CYS A 110 -7.89 -21.95 0.19
N LYS A 111 -7.17 -23.07 0.36
CA LYS A 111 -7.13 -23.83 1.62
C LYS A 111 -6.20 -23.21 2.68
N GLY A 112 -5.70 -22.00 2.44
CA GLY A 112 -4.88 -21.28 3.40
C GLY A 112 -5.68 -20.98 4.66
N THR A 113 -5.07 -21.16 5.82
CA THR A 113 -5.68 -20.74 7.09
C THR A 113 -5.36 -19.26 7.28
N PRO A 114 -6.36 -18.39 7.56
CA PRO A 114 -6.09 -17.03 8.02
C PRO A 114 -5.15 -17.05 9.20
N ALA A 115 -4.20 -16.13 9.21
CA ALA A 115 -3.23 -16.04 10.27
C ALA A 115 -2.94 -14.59 10.63
N TRP A 116 -2.43 -14.42 11.83
CA TRP A 116 -2.09 -13.12 12.37
C TRP A 116 -0.89 -13.26 13.29
N GLY A 117 -0.21 -12.14 13.53
CA GLY A 117 0.88 -12.09 14.48
C GLY A 117 0.91 -10.73 15.16
N ILE A 118 1.33 -10.74 16.41
CA ILE A 118 1.52 -9.55 17.23
C ILE A 118 2.92 -9.58 17.83
N ALA A 119 3.56 -8.43 17.84
CA ALA A 119 4.77 -8.18 18.59
C ALA A 119 4.55 -7.04 19.59
N GLY A 120 4.99 -7.28 20.83
CA GLY A 120 4.78 -6.41 21.98
C GLY A 120 3.57 -6.78 22.82
N ARG A 121 3.72 -6.69 24.16
CA ARG A 121 2.69 -7.10 25.12
C ARG A 121 1.43 -6.22 25.05
N ASP A 122 1.60 -4.93 24.81
CA ASP A 122 0.51 -3.95 24.85
C ASP A 122 -0.30 -3.89 23.56
N THR A 123 0.21 -4.46 22.47
CA THR A 123 -0.44 -4.44 21.17
C THR A 123 -1.79 -5.16 21.20
N PHE A 124 -1.95 -6.21 22.01
CA PHE A 124 -3.24 -6.86 22.18
C PHE A 124 -4.25 -5.94 22.90
N ALA A 125 -3.80 -5.21 23.93
CA ALA A 125 -4.65 -4.27 24.66
C ALA A 125 -5.06 -3.08 23.78
N PHE A 126 -4.24 -2.66 22.83
CA PHE A 126 -4.58 -1.63 21.85
C PHE A 126 -5.85 -1.96 21.06
N PHE A 127 -5.99 -3.19 20.56
CA PHE A 127 -7.18 -3.60 19.82
C PHE A 127 -8.45 -3.43 20.65
N LYS A 128 -8.46 -3.97 21.87
CA LYS A 128 -9.62 -3.94 22.74
C LYS A 128 -9.94 -2.54 23.27
N LYS A 129 -8.92 -1.79 23.69
CA LYS A 129 -9.11 -0.48 24.35
C LYS A 129 -9.32 0.66 23.36
N GLU A 130 -8.55 0.70 22.28
CA GLU A 130 -8.56 1.82 21.33
C GLU A 130 -9.46 1.57 20.13
N LEU A 131 -9.49 0.33 19.62
CA LEU A 131 -10.33 -0.01 18.46
C LEU A 131 -11.71 -0.54 18.88
N GLY A 132 -11.83 -1.12 20.08
CA GLY A 132 -13.08 -1.72 20.56
C GLY A 132 -13.42 -3.05 19.89
N TYR A 133 -12.44 -3.69 19.24
CA TYR A 133 -12.60 -4.98 18.58
C TYR A 133 -11.53 -5.96 19.05
N GLU A 134 -11.83 -7.25 19.04
CA GLU A 134 -10.80 -8.28 19.22
C GLU A 134 -10.07 -8.54 17.88
N PRO A 135 -8.78 -8.91 17.88
CA PRO A 135 -8.01 -9.10 16.64
C PRO A 135 -8.60 -10.15 15.69
N TRP A 136 -9.19 -11.22 16.23
CA TRP A 136 -9.79 -12.29 15.43
C TRP A 136 -11.07 -11.85 14.73
N ASP A 137 -11.83 -10.90 15.29
CA ASP A 137 -13.01 -10.35 14.64
C ASP A 137 -12.61 -9.56 13.39
N ILE A 138 -11.56 -8.72 13.52
CA ILE A 138 -10.98 -7.99 12.38
C ILE A 138 -10.42 -8.96 11.34
N LEU A 139 -9.76 -10.04 11.77
CA LEU A 139 -9.24 -11.06 10.86
C LEU A 139 -10.37 -11.78 10.10
N ALA A 140 -11.46 -12.13 10.78
CA ALA A 140 -12.63 -12.76 10.17
C ALA A 140 -13.30 -11.83 9.16
N ASP A 141 -13.49 -10.55 9.51
CA ASP A 141 -14.01 -9.53 8.59
C ASP A 141 -13.11 -9.34 7.38
N PHE A 142 -11.79 -9.31 7.59
CA PHE A 142 -10.81 -9.19 6.52
C PHE A 142 -10.79 -10.42 5.60
N GLN A 143 -10.96 -11.63 6.17
CA GLN A 143 -11.11 -12.85 5.39
C GLN A 143 -12.40 -12.83 4.58
N MET A 144 -13.52 -12.44 5.18
CA MET A 144 -14.79 -12.31 4.46
C MET A 144 -14.68 -11.28 3.33
N PHE A 145 -13.99 -10.18 3.55
CA PHE A 145 -13.73 -9.18 2.52
C PHE A 145 -12.95 -9.77 1.34
N GLY A 146 -11.86 -10.52 1.61
CA GLY A 146 -11.10 -11.21 0.57
C GLY A 146 -11.92 -12.27 -0.17
N ALA A 147 -12.64 -13.13 0.58
CA ALA A 147 -13.39 -14.26 0.06
C ALA A 147 -14.64 -13.87 -0.73
N LYS A 148 -15.23 -12.69 -0.47
CA LYS A 148 -16.40 -12.20 -1.22
C LYS A 148 -16.14 -12.10 -2.72
N GLY A 149 -14.87 -12.14 -3.14
CA GLY A 149 -14.45 -11.83 -4.49
C GLY A 149 -14.75 -10.35 -4.70
N THR A 150 -13.76 -9.55 -5.01
CA THR A 150 -14.05 -8.22 -5.54
C THR A 150 -14.74 -8.41 -6.88
N LYS A 151 -16.07 -8.63 -6.88
CA LYS A 151 -16.94 -8.07 -7.92
C LYS A 151 -16.60 -6.60 -7.84
N ARG A 152 -15.60 -6.19 -8.64
CA ARG A 152 -14.99 -4.87 -8.56
C ARG A 152 -16.17 -3.91 -8.51
N LYS A 153 -16.42 -3.30 -7.35
CA LYS A 153 -17.23 -2.10 -7.31
C LYS A 153 -16.61 -1.23 -8.40
N GLY A 154 -17.45 -0.72 -9.32
CA GLY A 154 -17.03 -0.22 -10.63
C GLY A 154 -15.72 0.56 -10.55
N GLN A 155 -14.86 0.41 -11.57
CA GLN A 155 -13.52 1.01 -11.64
C GLN A 155 -13.47 2.31 -10.86
N GLU A 156 -12.61 2.38 -9.84
CA GLU A 156 -12.42 3.60 -9.05
C GLU A 156 -12.27 4.78 -10.01
N THR A 157 -13.13 5.77 -9.82
CA THR A 157 -13.19 6.89 -10.75
C THR A 157 -11.95 7.76 -10.56
N GLY A 158 -11.49 8.41 -11.63
CA GLY A 158 -10.33 9.32 -11.56
C GLY A 158 -10.39 10.32 -10.40
N PRO A 159 -11.54 10.96 -10.11
CA PRO A 159 -11.70 11.85 -8.96
C PRO A 159 -11.49 11.17 -7.59
N GLU A 160 -11.96 9.93 -7.42
CA GLU A 160 -11.78 9.17 -6.17
C GLU A 160 -10.31 8.87 -5.94
N ILE A 161 -9.60 8.38 -6.97
CA ILE A 161 -8.17 8.09 -6.90
C ILE A 161 -7.38 9.37 -6.54
N ARG A 162 -7.69 10.51 -7.17
CA ARG A 162 -7.07 11.81 -6.82
C ARG A 162 -7.26 12.17 -5.35
N SER A 163 -8.49 12.02 -4.85
CA SER A 163 -8.81 12.31 -3.46
C SER A 163 -8.06 11.38 -2.51
N GLN A 164 -8.02 10.08 -2.80
CA GLN A 164 -7.29 9.09 -2.02
C GLN A 164 -5.79 9.41 -1.96
N CYS A 165 -5.14 9.67 -3.09
CA CYS A 165 -3.71 10.02 -3.12
C CYS A 165 -3.43 11.28 -2.30
N ALA A 166 -4.22 12.35 -2.49
CA ALA A 166 -4.05 13.60 -1.74
C ALA A 166 -4.21 13.38 -0.22
N ASN A 167 -5.20 12.57 0.18
CA ASN A 167 -5.44 12.23 1.58
C ASN A 167 -4.32 11.38 2.19
N TRP A 168 -3.80 10.40 1.45
CA TRP A 168 -2.70 9.55 1.92
C TRP A 168 -1.41 10.33 2.11
N ILE A 169 -1.05 11.18 1.13
CA ILE A 169 0.11 12.06 1.21
C ILE A 169 -0.02 12.98 2.43
N LEU A 170 -1.18 13.62 2.61
CA LEU A 170 -1.42 14.54 3.72
C LEU A 170 -1.39 13.85 5.08
N LYS A 171 -2.07 12.70 5.23
CA LYS A 171 -2.07 11.93 6.48
C LYS A 171 -0.67 11.45 6.84
N GLY A 172 0.07 10.93 5.86
CA GLY A 172 1.47 10.53 6.06
C GLY A 172 2.36 11.68 6.53
N LEU A 173 2.15 12.89 5.97
CA LEU A 173 2.86 14.10 6.40
C LEU A 173 2.56 14.47 7.85
N CYS A 174 1.28 14.45 8.25
CA CYS A 174 0.90 14.75 9.64
C CYS A 174 1.53 13.75 10.63
N VAL A 175 1.62 12.47 10.24
CA VAL A 175 2.25 11.43 11.05
C VAL A 175 3.75 11.69 11.23
N ILE A 176 4.50 11.89 10.15
CA ILE A 176 5.96 12.06 10.24
C ILE A 176 6.36 13.40 10.85
N ALA A 177 5.63 14.48 10.54
CA ALA A 177 5.88 15.81 11.09
C ALA A 177 5.48 15.92 12.57
N ARG A 178 4.80 14.91 13.12
CA ARG A 178 4.25 14.88 14.49
C ARG A 178 3.43 16.14 14.82
N ALA A 179 2.74 16.67 13.81
CA ALA A 179 2.00 17.91 13.89
C ALA A 179 0.55 17.68 13.48
N GLY A 180 -0.39 18.06 14.36
CA GLY A 180 -1.81 17.72 14.17
C GLY A 180 -2.48 18.41 12.99
N ARG A 181 -1.95 19.54 12.51
CA ARG A 181 -2.48 20.26 11.34
C ARG A 181 -1.33 20.80 10.51
N VAL A 182 -0.95 20.05 9.48
CA VAL A 182 -0.03 20.51 8.43
C VAL A 182 -0.79 20.60 7.13
N ALA A 183 -0.58 21.68 6.38
CA ALA A 183 -1.12 21.83 5.02
C ALA A 183 -0.01 21.49 4.02
N MET A 184 -0.35 20.67 3.02
CA MET A 184 0.59 20.33 1.96
C MET A 184 0.81 21.54 1.03
N ASN A 185 2.06 21.86 0.72
CA ASN A 185 2.43 22.90 -0.23
C ASN A 185 3.30 22.29 -1.31
N TYR A 186 2.73 22.10 -2.50
CA TYR A 186 3.44 21.51 -3.63
C TYR A 186 4.28 22.52 -4.40
N ASP A 187 3.86 23.79 -4.46
CA ASP A 187 4.55 24.82 -5.26
C ASP A 187 5.88 25.23 -4.58
N ASN A 188 5.91 25.27 -3.24
CA ASN A 188 7.11 25.55 -2.44
C ASN A 188 7.52 24.33 -1.59
N TYR A 189 7.48 23.14 -2.19
CA TYR A 189 7.68 21.87 -1.48
C TYR A 189 9.00 21.83 -0.67
N ASP A 190 10.12 22.20 -1.30
CA ASP A 190 11.44 22.11 -0.64
C ASP A 190 11.52 23.00 0.61
N HIS A 191 11.11 24.26 0.53
CA HIS A 191 11.15 25.18 1.68
C HIS A 191 10.03 24.91 2.71
N ALA A 192 8.79 24.77 2.24
CA ALA A 192 7.63 24.72 3.14
C ALA A 192 7.48 23.35 3.81
N ILE A 193 7.97 22.28 3.18
CA ILE A 193 7.88 20.91 3.69
C ILE A 193 9.26 20.41 4.12
N VAL A 194 10.21 20.30 3.20
CA VAL A 194 11.48 19.61 3.47
C VAL A 194 12.34 20.37 4.47
N GLU A 195 12.56 21.66 4.28
CA GLU A 195 13.37 22.46 5.20
C GLU A 195 12.69 22.68 6.55
N LYS A 196 11.37 22.89 6.54
CA LYS A 196 10.59 23.20 7.75
C LYS A 196 10.39 21.98 8.65
N TYR A 197 10.01 20.84 8.08
CA TYR A 197 9.67 19.62 8.84
C TYR A 197 10.75 18.55 8.78
N LYS A 198 11.84 18.78 8.03
CA LYS A 198 12.94 17.82 7.87
C LYS A 198 12.47 16.45 7.39
N CYS A 199 11.48 16.44 6.51
CA CYS A 199 10.94 15.23 5.91
C CYS A 199 10.74 15.38 4.40
N GLN A 200 10.97 14.30 3.66
CA GLN A 200 10.81 14.25 2.22
C GLN A 200 9.93 13.05 1.84
N LEU A 201 8.98 13.27 0.95
CA LEU A 201 8.23 12.25 0.24
C LEU A 201 9.13 11.60 -0.81
N LEU A 202 9.32 10.28 -0.71
CA LEU A 202 9.93 9.47 -1.76
C LEU A 202 8.95 9.38 -2.93
N TRP A 203 9.14 10.22 -3.94
CA TRP A 203 8.27 10.27 -5.10
C TRP A 203 8.68 9.23 -6.15
N PRO A 204 7.74 8.53 -6.79
CA PRO A 204 8.07 7.57 -7.85
C PRO A 204 8.74 8.25 -9.05
N SER A 205 9.87 7.72 -9.52
CA SER A 205 10.60 8.27 -10.68
C SER A 205 9.81 8.20 -11.99
N ASN A 206 8.93 7.21 -12.10
CA ASN A 206 8.02 7.01 -13.23
C ASN A 206 6.72 7.82 -13.14
N CYS A 207 6.54 8.65 -12.11
CA CYS A 207 5.38 9.54 -11.97
C CYS A 207 5.83 10.99 -12.17
N ASN A 208 5.30 11.67 -13.19
CA ASN A 208 5.62 13.08 -13.48
C ASN A 208 7.14 13.37 -13.52
N ASN A 209 7.90 12.47 -14.14
CA ASN A 209 9.38 12.53 -14.24
C ASN A 209 10.10 12.64 -12.88
N GLY A 210 9.52 12.09 -11.81
CA GLY A 210 10.11 12.13 -10.46
C GLY A 210 9.89 13.44 -9.72
N VAL A 211 9.14 14.40 -10.29
CA VAL A 211 8.88 15.70 -9.67
C VAL A 211 7.61 15.65 -8.86
N VAL A 212 7.72 15.95 -7.56
CA VAL A 212 6.59 16.04 -6.63
C VAL A 212 5.59 17.08 -7.13
N ALA A 213 4.36 16.66 -7.35
CA ALA A 213 3.30 17.53 -7.84
C ALA A 213 1.97 17.25 -7.13
N ASN A 214 1.06 18.22 -7.22
CA ASN A 214 -0.27 18.07 -6.67
C ASN A 214 -1.04 16.95 -7.43
N PRO A 215 -1.59 15.93 -6.74
CA PRO A 215 -2.37 14.86 -7.38
C PRO A 215 -3.53 15.36 -8.26
N SER A 216 -4.10 16.53 -7.98
CA SER A 216 -5.14 17.14 -8.81
C SER A 216 -4.66 17.66 -10.16
N LYS A 217 -3.34 17.89 -10.32
CA LYS A 217 -2.72 18.37 -11.57
C LYS A 217 -2.12 17.23 -12.41
N LEU A 218 -2.03 16.01 -11.88
CA LEU A 218 -1.46 14.86 -12.59
C LEU A 218 -2.38 14.38 -13.73
N ASN A 219 -1.77 13.80 -14.77
CA ASN A 219 -2.52 13.04 -15.77
C ASN A 219 -3.04 11.73 -15.17
N VAL A 220 -3.88 10.99 -15.91
CA VAL A 220 -4.54 9.77 -15.40
C VAL A 220 -3.53 8.64 -15.16
N ASP A 221 -2.51 8.51 -15.99
CA ASP A 221 -1.54 7.41 -15.90
C ASP A 221 -0.56 7.61 -14.74
N ASP A 222 0.00 8.82 -14.60
CA ASP A 222 0.82 9.24 -13.45
C ASP A 222 0.06 9.09 -12.14
N LEU A 223 -1.25 9.40 -12.15
CA LEU A 223 -2.09 9.24 -10.98
C LEU A 223 -2.26 7.76 -10.58
N ARG A 224 -2.43 6.86 -11.55
CA ARG A 224 -2.52 5.41 -11.29
C ARG A 224 -1.20 4.85 -10.76
N ILE A 225 -0.07 5.33 -11.31
CA ILE A 225 1.25 4.99 -10.82
C ILE A 225 1.38 5.46 -9.36
N LEU A 226 1.09 6.73 -9.09
CA LEU A 226 1.17 7.29 -7.74
C LEU A 226 0.30 6.51 -6.75
N HIS A 227 -0.94 6.21 -7.13
CA HIS A 227 -1.87 5.45 -6.30
C HIS A 227 -1.34 4.07 -5.95
N ARG A 228 -0.87 3.31 -6.95
CA ARG A 228 -0.25 2.00 -6.74
C ARG A 228 0.99 2.07 -5.85
N GLU A 229 1.87 3.03 -6.08
CA GLU A 229 3.12 3.16 -5.31
C GLU A 229 2.85 3.61 -3.86
N LEU A 230 1.79 4.39 -3.61
CA LEU A 230 1.34 4.69 -2.26
C LEU A 230 0.71 3.46 -1.57
N GLU A 231 -0.07 2.66 -2.30
CA GLU A 231 -0.71 1.44 -1.79
C GLU A 231 0.34 0.40 -1.39
N VAL A 232 1.38 0.22 -2.21
CA VAL A 232 2.51 -0.68 -1.94
C VAL A 232 3.45 -0.11 -0.86
N GLY A 233 3.43 1.20 -0.62
CA GLY A 233 4.28 1.88 0.38
C GLY A 233 5.70 2.21 -0.10
N THR A 234 5.96 2.10 -1.41
CA THR A 234 7.20 2.59 -2.04
C THR A 234 7.22 4.11 -2.07
N CYS A 235 6.07 4.74 -2.31
CA CYS A 235 5.87 6.17 -2.07
C CYS A 235 5.54 6.43 -0.60
N ARG A 236 6.50 6.96 0.17
CA ARG A 236 6.33 7.22 1.60
C ARG A 236 7.17 8.41 2.06
N TRP A 237 6.80 8.97 3.20
CA TRP A 237 7.59 10.01 3.85
C TRP A 237 8.79 9.42 4.58
N VAL A 238 9.92 10.12 4.50
CA VAL A 238 11.19 9.77 5.17
C VAL A 238 11.77 11.01 5.81
N GLU A 239 12.36 10.86 7.00
CA GLU A 239 13.10 11.93 7.68
C GLU A 239 14.40 12.21 6.91
N VAL A 240 14.69 13.49 6.67
CA VAL A 240 15.91 13.92 5.98
C VAL A 240 16.94 14.33 7.02
N ASP A 241 18.09 13.65 7.02
CA ASP A 241 19.20 14.05 7.88
C ASP A 241 19.77 15.39 7.41
N GLY A 242 20.13 16.27 8.36
CA GLY A 242 20.53 17.65 8.07
C GLY A 242 21.76 17.76 7.15
N LYS A 243 22.59 16.71 7.08
CA LYS A 243 23.75 16.61 6.19
C LYS A 243 23.39 16.48 4.71
N GLU A 244 22.26 15.83 4.40
CA GLU A 244 21.76 15.67 3.03
C GLU A 244 21.19 16.99 2.48
N LEU A 245 20.57 17.78 3.37
CA LEU A 245 19.91 19.02 3.00
C LEU A 245 20.91 20.08 2.49
N GLY A 246 22.10 20.17 3.11
CA GLY A 246 23.14 21.10 2.71
C GLY A 246 23.77 20.83 1.33
N ARG A 247 23.65 19.61 0.79
CA ARG A 247 24.15 19.28 -0.56
C ARG A 247 23.20 19.71 -1.67
N LYS A 248 21.89 19.71 -1.43
CA LYS A 248 20.89 20.15 -2.42
C LYS A 248 20.79 21.68 -2.54
N THR A 249 21.22 22.42 -1.52
CA THR A 249 21.19 23.90 -1.52
C THR A 249 22.46 24.57 -2.06
N GLN A 250 23.48 23.80 -2.49
CA GLN A 250 24.60 24.39 -3.23
C GLN A 250 24.22 24.53 -4.71
N PRO A 251 24.26 25.75 -5.30
CA PRO A 251 24.10 25.90 -6.73
C PRO A 251 25.23 25.13 -7.43
N ASN A 252 24.85 24.22 -8.33
CA ASN A 252 25.77 23.46 -9.16
C ASN A 252 26.58 24.45 -10.04
N ILE A 253 27.86 24.64 -9.71
CA ILE A 253 28.80 25.57 -10.37
C ILE A 253 29.15 25.13 -11.81
N ASN A 254 28.71 23.95 -12.27
CA ASN A 254 29.16 23.37 -13.53
C ASN A 254 28.18 23.49 -14.71
N ASN A 255 27.10 24.28 -14.61
CA ASN A 255 26.28 24.66 -15.76
C ASN A 255 26.29 26.19 -15.92
N PRO A 256 27.03 26.76 -16.90
CA PRO A 256 26.93 28.19 -17.18
C PRO A 256 25.53 28.52 -17.73
N PRO A 257 24.81 29.51 -17.17
CA PRO A 257 23.55 29.95 -17.73
C PRO A 257 23.78 30.66 -19.06
N ALA A 258 23.05 30.24 -20.08
CA ALA A 258 22.96 30.97 -21.34
C ALA A 258 22.55 32.42 -21.06
N THR A 259 23.38 33.32 -21.54
CA THR A 259 23.27 34.77 -21.48
C THR A 259 21.87 35.25 -21.88
N THR A 260 21.12 35.77 -20.92
CA THR A 260 20.15 36.85 -21.21
C THR A 260 20.33 37.92 -20.15
N THR A 261 21.00 38.98 -20.58
CA THR A 261 21.07 40.30 -19.96
C THR A 261 19.65 40.80 -19.67
N ALA A 262 19.24 40.77 -18.40
CA ALA A 262 18.15 41.59 -17.91
C ALA A 262 18.44 41.96 -16.45
N THR A 263 18.93 43.18 -16.29
CA THR A 263 19.08 43.92 -15.04
C THR A 263 17.83 43.76 -14.17
N ASN A 264 17.94 43.11 -13.01
CA ASN A 264 16.87 43.06 -12.01
C ASN A 264 16.69 44.48 -11.41
N PRO A 265 15.53 45.14 -11.55
CA PRO A 265 15.23 46.31 -10.74
C PRO A 265 14.82 45.88 -9.31
N PRO A 266 15.03 46.74 -8.30
CA PRO A 266 14.72 46.43 -6.91
C PRO A 266 13.24 46.11 -6.72
N SER A 267 12.97 45.11 -5.88
CA SER A 267 11.64 44.59 -5.59
C SER A 267 10.66 45.71 -5.20
N LYS A 268 9.62 45.91 -6.04
CA LYS A 268 8.51 46.81 -5.72
C LYS A 268 7.82 46.33 -4.45
N LYS A 269 7.95 47.08 -3.35
CA LYS A 269 7.08 46.97 -2.18
C LYS A 269 5.63 46.99 -2.65
N ARG A 270 4.87 45.93 -2.35
CA ARG A 270 3.43 45.80 -2.67
C ARG A 270 2.69 47.04 -2.17
N LYS A 271 1.90 47.66 -3.06
CA LYS A 271 0.98 48.76 -2.68
C LYS A 271 0.05 48.26 -1.55
N PRO A 272 -0.11 49.04 -0.46
CA PRO A 272 -1.13 48.73 0.53
C PRO A 272 -2.50 48.76 -0.14
N ARG A 273 -3.35 47.76 0.17
CA ARG A 273 -4.74 47.71 -0.30
C ARG A 273 -5.46 48.98 0.18
N SER A 274 -6.28 49.56 -0.69
CA SER A 274 -7.09 50.79 -0.49
C SER A 274 -7.97 50.78 0.76
N ASP A 275 -8.20 49.58 1.29
CA ASP A 275 -9.14 49.24 2.35
C ASP A 275 -8.43 49.04 3.70
N LYS A 276 -7.11 49.27 3.76
CA LYS A 276 -6.33 49.27 5.00
C LYS A 276 -6.60 50.55 5.78
N GLY A 277 -7.56 50.48 6.71
CA GLY A 277 -7.92 51.58 7.62
C GLY A 277 -9.39 52.01 7.54
N VAL A 278 -10.19 51.43 6.63
CA VAL A 278 -11.63 51.75 6.57
C VAL A 278 -12.37 50.93 7.61
N THR A 279 -12.82 51.59 8.68
CA THR A 279 -13.78 51.04 9.64
C THR A 279 -15.09 50.72 8.92
N ARG A 280 -15.29 49.45 8.60
CA ARG A 280 -16.58 48.96 8.08
C ARG A 280 -17.61 49.12 9.20
N GLY A 281 -18.59 49.99 8.98
CA GLY A 281 -19.68 50.24 9.92
C GLY A 281 -20.49 48.98 10.24
N PRO A 282 -21.34 49.02 11.29
CA PRO A 282 -22.03 47.84 11.80
C PRO A 282 -22.90 47.22 10.72
N ARG A 283 -22.70 45.92 10.50
CA ARG A 283 -23.45 45.12 9.53
C ARG A 283 -24.95 45.19 9.91
N LYS A 284 -25.75 45.92 9.12
CA LYS A 284 -27.22 45.96 9.29
C LYS A 284 -27.76 44.53 9.19
N ARG A 285 -28.25 43.99 10.30
CA ARG A 285 -29.11 42.80 10.30
C ARG A 285 -30.47 43.22 9.73
N PRO A 286 -31.05 42.46 8.79
CA PRO A 286 -32.44 42.69 8.41
C PRO A 286 -33.36 42.34 9.60
N ARG A 287 -34.10 43.34 10.03
CA ARG A 287 -35.33 43.34 10.86
C ARG A 287 -36.37 43.98 9.94
N THR A 288 -37.63 43.61 9.79
CA THR A 288 -38.59 42.70 10.43
C THR A 288 -39.83 42.75 9.51
N SER A 289 -40.75 41.80 9.59
CA SER A 289 -42.19 42.15 9.58
C SER A 289 -42.96 41.09 10.33
N GLU A 290 -43.23 41.40 11.60
CA GLU A 290 -44.39 40.91 12.33
C GLU A 290 -45.61 41.69 11.83
N ASN A 291 -46.71 40.98 11.60
CA ASN A 291 -48.05 41.48 11.86
C ASN A 291 -48.78 40.36 12.63
N ASP A 292 -49.25 40.75 13.81
CA ASP A 292 -50.09 40.01 14.75
C ASP A 292 -51.43 39.58 14.13
N ASP A 293 -51.96 38.40 14.49
CA ASP A 293 -52.99 38.21 15.54
C ASP A 293 -53.42 36.69 15.62
N PRO A 294 -54.23 36.20 16.59
CA PRO A 294 -53.69 35.47 17.76
C PRO A 294 -54.24 34.03 18.00
N THR A 295 -53.38 33.17 18.59
CA THR A 295 -53.65 32.07 19.58
C THR A 295 -54.64 30.91 19.29
N PRO A 296 -54.67 29.77 20.05
CA PRO A 296 -53.74 29.29 21.09
C PRO A 296 -53.27 27.81 20.94
N SER A 297 -52.22 27.46 21.70
CA SER A 297 -52.07 26.20 22.46
C SER A 297 -52.06 24.85 21.72
N THR A 298 -50.90 24.19 21.66
CA THR A 298 -50.65 22.99 22.50
C THR A 298 -49.21 22.49 22.42
N SER A 299 -48.79 21.97 23.55
CA SER A 299 -47.51 21.41 23.95
C SER A 299 -47.15 20.05 23.33
N HIS A 300 -45.84 19.76 23.37
CA HIS A 300 -45.21 18.44 23.43
C HIS A 300 -45.22 17.55 22.16
N SER A 301 -44.03 17.25 21.64
CA SER A 301 -43.27 16.05 22.04
C SER A 301 -42.26 15.64 20.96
N GLN A 302 -41.07 15.28 21.42
CA GLN A 302 -40.01 14.66 20.63
C GLN A 302 -40.45 13.26 20.21
N GLN A 303 -40.60 12.99 18.91
CA GLN A 303 -40.76 11.61 18.43
C GLN A 303 -39.42 11.00 18.04
N LYS A 304 -38.92 10.17 18.98
CA LYS A 304 -37.96 9.09 18.76
C LYS A 304 -38.45 8.17 17.64
N ARG A 305 -37.65 8.01 16.58
CA ARG A 305 -37.81 6.94 15.59
C ARG A 305 -37.48 5.60 16.25
N LYS A 306 -38.50 4.76 16.48
CA LYS A 306 -38.35 3.35 16.87
C LYS A 306 -37.79 2.55 15.68
N LYS A 307 -36.70 1.81 15.93
CA LYS A 307 -36.22 0.72 15.06
C LYS A 307 -37.17 -0.47 15.21
N GLN A 308 -37.70 -0.99 14.10
CA GLN A 308 -38.37 -2.29 14.07
C GLN A 308 -37.31 -3.41 14.04
N ALA A 309 -37.50 -4.42 14.88
CA ALA A 309 -36.75 -5.67 14.84
C ALA A 309 -37.34 -6.61 13.76
N PRO A 310 -36.53 -7.46 13.12
CA PRO A 310 -37.01 -8.41 12.12
C PRO A 310 -37.85 -9.54 12.76
N LYS A 311 -38.86 -10.00 12.00
CA LYS A 311 -39.74 -11.13 12.35
C LYS A 311 -38.95 -12.45 12.30
N SER A 312 -39.14 -13.27 13.33
CA SER A 312 -38.63 -14.64 13.46
C SER A 312 -39.19 -15.55 12.38
N ALA A 313 -38.37 -16.49 11.91
CA ALA A 313 -38.75 -17.57 11.01
C ALA A 313 -39.57 -18.65 11.74
N GLU A 314 -40.55 -19.17 11.01
CA GLU A 314 -41.48 -20.24 11.36
C GLU A 314 -40.73 -21.58 11.50
N ILE A 315 -41.02 -22.30 12.59
CA ILE A 315 -40.54 -23.67 12.85
C ILE A 315 -41.53 -24.60 12.14
N VAL A 316 -41.03 -25.44 11.24
CA VAL A 316 -41.80 -26.52 10.61
C VAL A 316 -41.55 -27.78 11.43
N ASP A 317 -42.57 -28.22 12.17
CA ASP A 317 -42.63 -29.54 12.79
C ASP A 317 -43.17 -30.54 11.74
N ASP A 318 -42.29 -31.37 11.18
CA ASP A 318 -42.70 -32.55 10.42
C ASP A 318 -42.70 -33.77 11.34
N ALA A 319 -43.90 -34.16 11.78
CA ALA A 319 -44.19 -35.41 12.45
C ALA A 319 -45.37 -36.10 11.74
N ALA A 320 -45.08 -37.20 11.03
CA ALA A 320 -45.97 -38.30 10.65
C ALA A 320 -45.06 -39.41 10.08
N ASP A 321 -44.72 -40.46 10.83
CA ASP A 321 -45.49 -41.71 11.00
C ASP A 321 -46.12 -42.22 9.69
N ASP A 322 -45.49 -43.24 9.10
CA ASP A 322 -46.20 -44.28 8.36
C ASP A 322 -45.44 -45.61 8.49
N ASP A 323 -45.94 -46.45 9.39
CA ASP A 323 -45.70 -47.89 9.43
C ASP A 323 -46.45 -48.54 8.26
N ASN A 324 -45.76 -49.35 7.46
CA ASN A 324 -46.41 -50.54 6.88
C ASN A 324 -45.40 -51.61 6.45
N GLU A 325 -45.76 -52.84 6.85
CA GLU A 325 -45.29 -54.20 6.56
C GLU A 325 -44.19 -54.44 5.51
#